data_AF-B4H003-F1
#
_entry.id   AF-B4H003-F1
#
_cell.length_a   1.000
_cell.length_b   1.000
_cell.length_c   1.000
_cell.angle_alpha   90.00
_cell.angle_beta   90.00
_cell.angle_gamma   90.00
#
_symmetry.space_group_name_H-M   'P 1'
#
loop_
_entity.id
_entity.type
_entity.pdbx_description
1 polymer ?
#
loop_
_entity_poly.entity_id
_entity_poly.type
_entity_poly.pdbx_seq_one_letter_code
_entity_poly.pdbx_strand_id
1 'polypeptide(L)'
;MDVGGQDTTYEPLDRDRGGSIPAGEGGRRHPGSMDSPEYETRAPKDQRRAVYLALMAAGIGFVLPYNSFIIAADYWQGRFPGRHVALDMSMTYIFVAFATVLLNNIVLSLAPFQKRVIFGYMVSFTTLVFVAVCEVAWHMFATNTAYLVNMSAVALTAIGCTVQQSSFYGFASMLPQQYTQAVMAGESIAGFLVSSNRVVTKLLINNDRVSTVIFFLTSTLYIIFSYLLHPGHH
;
A
#
# COMPACT_ATOMS: atom_id res chain seq x y z
N MET A 1 -20.05 45.00 -30.35
CA MET A 1 -19.59 43.67 -30.76
C MET A 1 -18.12 43.79 -31.13
N ASP A 2 -17.28 43.21 -30.26
CA ASP A 2 -15.95 42.60 -30.47
C ASP A 2 -14.86 43.42 -31.22
N VAL A 3 -13.84 43.98 -30.55
CA VAL A 3 -12.61 43.42 -29.94
C VAL A 3 -11.59 42.85 -30.95
N GLY A 4 -10.38 43.42 -30.95
CA GLY A 4 -9.12 42.85 -31.48
C GLY A 4 -8.32 43.85 -32.32
N GLY A 5 -7.04 44.15 -32.10
CA GLY A 5 -6.04 43.64 -31.16
C GLY A 5 -4.84 44.60 -31.11
N GLN A 6 -4.09 44.55 -30.01
CA GLN A 6 -2.84 45.28 -29.79
C GLN A 6 -1.70 44.62 -30.59
N ASP A 7 -0.98 45.40 -31.38
CA ASP A 7 0.43 45.15 -31.70
C ASP A 7 1.22 46.34 -31.15
N THR A 8 1.84 46.15 -29.98
CA THR A 8 2.82 47.11 -29.46
C THR A 8 4.16 46.41 -29.34
N THR A 9 4.99 46.73 -30.33
CA THR A 9 6.45 46.68 -30.40
C THR A 9 7.12 46.87 -29.04
N TYR A 10 7.94 45.91 -28.63
CA TYR A 10 8.82 46.02 -27.47
C TYR A 10 10.03 46.91 -27.81
N GLU A 11 10.22 47.99 -27.06
CA GLU A 11 11.44 48.80 -27.07
C GLU A 11 12.03 48.78 -25.65
N PRO A 12 13.23 48.24 -25.41
CA PRO A 12 13.81 48.21 -24.08
C PRO A 12 14.59 49.50 -23.82
N LEU A 13 14.19 50.26 -22.80
CA LEU A 13 14.91 51.44 -22.35
C LEU A 13 15.52 51.17 -20.96
N ASP A 14 16.76 50.70 -20.98
CA ASP A 14 17.69 50.89 -19.87
C ASP A 14 18.37 52.26 -20.00
N ARG A 15 18.19 53.15 -19.01
CA ARG A 15 19.29 53.83 -18.28
C ARG A 15 18.81 54.97 -17.35
N ASP A 16 19.05 54.72 -16.07
CA ASP A 16 19.82 55.54 -15.11
C ASP A 16 19.22 56.83 -14.47
N ARG A 17 19.53 56.94 -13.16
CA ARG A 17 19.57 58.11 -12.23
C ARG A 17 18.29 58.78 -11.69
N GLY A 18 18.04 58.50 -10.39
CA GLY A 18 18.08 59.49 -9.30
C GLY A 18 16.79 60.23 -8.87
N GLY A 19 16.37 60.09 -7.60
CA GLY A 19 15.49 61.07 -6.90
C GLY A 19 14.57 60.55 -5.77
N SER A 20 14.92 60.87 -4.51
CA SER A 20 14.10 61.25 -3.31
C SER A 20 12.73 60.61 -2.92
N ILE A 21 12.71 60.14 -1.65
CA ILE A 21 11.68 59.78 -0.60
C ILE A 21 10.46 60.76 -0.45
N PRO A 22 9.25 60.50 0.20
CA PRO A 22 8.80 59.47 1.18
C PRO A 22 7.36 58.83 1.08
N ALA A 23 7.16 57.80 1.93
CA ALA A 23 5.97 57.36 2.72
C ALA A 23 4.52 57.42 2.19
N GLY A 24 3.83 56.28 2.23
CA GLY A 24 2.36 56.18 2.17
C GLY A 24 1.84 54.74 2.34
N GLU A 25 0.88 54.57 3.26
CA GLU A 25 0.24 53.32 3.70
C GLU A 25 -0.38 52.45 2.59
N GLY A 26 -0.47 51.14 2.85
CA GLY A 26 -1.41 50.27 2.13
C GLY A 26 -0.96 48.82 1.99
N GLY A 27 -0.80 48.09 3.10
CA GLY A 27 -0.56 46.64 3.09
C GLY A 27 -1.73 45.86 2.51
N ARG A 28 -1.77 45.71 1.17
CA ARG A 28 -2.58 44.70 0.48
C ARG A 28 -1.69 43.49 0.22
N ARG A 29 -1.89 42.44 1.03
CA ARG A 29 -1.34 41.10 0.75
C ARG A 29 -1.89 40.64 -0.61
N HIS A 30 -1.03 40.60 -1.62
CA HIS A 30 -1.26 39.74 -2.77
C HIS A 30 -1.18 38.28 -2.30
N PRO A 31 -2.12 37.41 -2.67
CA PRO A 31 -1.96 35.98 -2.47
C PRO A 31 -0.78 35.54 -3.32
N GLY A 32 0.32 35.21 -2.66
CA GLY A 32 1.46 34.58 -3.31
C GLY A 32 0.97 33.35 -4.05
N SER A 33 1.19 33.35 -5.36
CA SER A 33 1.19 32.18 -6.21
C SER A 33 1.77 30.98 -5.44
N MET A 34 1.01 29.89 -5.40
CA MET A 34 1.38 28.60 -4.80
C MET A 34 2.51 27.88 -5.57
N ASP A 35 3.13 28.50 -6.57
CA ASP A 35 4.25 27.95 -7.33
C ASP A 35 5.58 28.59 -6.89
N SER A 36 5.90 28.46 -5.60
CA SER A 36 7.25 28.77 -5.13
C SER A 36 8.13 27.51 -5.25
N PRO A 37 9.16 27.50 -6.12
CA PRO A 37 10.12 26.39 -6.23
C PRO A 37 10.97 26.18 -4.95
N GLU A 38 10.76 26.99 -3.91
CA GLU A 38 11.42 26.87 -2.62
C GLU A 38 11.03 25.62 -1.80
N TYR A 39 9.93 24.94 -2.13
CA TYR A 39 9.61 23.65 -1.48
C TYR A 39 10.48 22.50 -1.99
N GLU A 40 10.96 22.55 -3.23
CA GLU A 40 11.86 21.53 -3.77
C GLU A 40 13.26 21.59 -3.14
N THR A 41 13.67 22.74 -2.60
CA THR A 41 15.03 22.95 -2.09
C THR A 41 15.25 22.44 -0.65
N ARG A 42 14.21 21.93 0.02
CA ARG A 42 14.27 21.47 1.43
C ARG A 42 14.03 19.97 1.64
N ALA A 43 13.88 19.19 0.59
CA ALA A 43 13.89 17.73 0.73
C ALA A 43 15.35 17.26 0.85
N PRO A 44 15.78 16.62 1.96
CA PRO A 44 17.06 15.93 1.97
C PRO A 44 17.08 14.93 0.80
N LYS A 45 18.08 15.06 -0.08
CA LYS A 45 18.29 14.15 -1.21
C LYS A 45 18.37 12.73 -0.65
N ASP A 46 17.34 11.92 -0.89
CA ASP A 46 17.30 10.51 -0.53
C ASP A 46 18.48 9.80 -1.22
N GLN A 47 19.56 9.60 -0.47
CA GLN A 47 20.76 8.96 -1.00
C GLN A 47 20.36 7.53 -1.39
N ARG A 48 20.19 7.32 -2.70
CA ARG A 48 19.90 6.06 -3.41
C ARG A 48 18.43 5.66 -3.60
N ARG A 49 17.43 6.53 -3.39
CA ARG A 49 16.00 6.15 -3.48
C ARG A 49 15.65 4.96 -2.56
N ALA A 50 16.44 4.76 -1.50
CA ALA A 50 16.33 3.58 -0.66
C ALA A 50 15.02 3.59 0.15
N VAL A 51 14.62 4.77 0.65
CA VAL A 51 13.35 4.94 1.35
C VAL A 51 12.17 4.74 0.40
N TYR A 52 12.29 5.23 -0.83
CA TYR A 52 11.29 4.99 -1.88
C TYR A 52 11.11 3.50 -2.16
N LEU A 53 12.21 2.77 -2.37
CA LEU A 53 12.18 1.33 -2.61
C LEU A 53 11.69 0.54 -1.40
N ALA A 54 12.04 0.95 -0.18
CA ALA A 54 11.56 0.32 1.05
C ALA A 54 10.06 0.49 1.24
N LEU A 55 9.51 1.68 0.96
CA LEU A 55 8.06 1.93 1.02
C LEU A 55 7.30 1.18 -0.08
N MET A 56 7.88 1.08 -1.27
CA MET A 56 7.34 0.24 -2.33
C MET A 56 7.35 -1.25 -1.95
N ALA A 57 8.46 -1.76 -1.39
CA ALA A 57 8.56 -3.14 -0.92
C ALA A 57 7.61 -3.43 0.25
N ALA A 58 7.36 -2.45 1.12
CA ALA A 58 6.36 -2.53 2.17
C ALA A 58 4.95 -2.61 1.59
N GLY A 59 4.62 -1.76 0.60
CA GLY A 59 3.38 -1.82 -0.20
C GLY A 59 3.11 -3.21 -0.76
N ILE A 60 4.17 -3.84 -1.29
CA ILE A 60 4.10 -5.22 -1.75
C ILE A 60 3.77 -6.17 -0.60
N GLY A 61 4.53 -6.08 0.50
CA GLY A 61 4.46 -7.00 1.64
C GLY A 61 3.09 -7.08 2.32
N PHE A 62 2.43 -5.96 2.57
CA PHE A 62 1.15 -5.98 3.32
C PHE A 62 -0.07 -6.29 2.45
N VAL A 63 -0.02 -6.11 1.13
CA VAL A 63 -1.15 -6.44 0.22
C VAL A 63 -1.11 -7.90 -0.25
N LEU A 64 0.08 -8.49 -0.33
CA LEU A 64 0.30 -9.88 -0.77
C LEU A 64 -0.62 -10.91 -0.10
N PRO A 65 -0.85 -10.90 1.23
CA PRO A 65 -1.69 -11.89 1.88
C PRO A 65 -3.12 -11.89 1.35
N TYR A 66 -3.77 -10.72 1.34
CA TYR A 66 -5.13 -10.58 0.84
C TYR A 66 -5.25 -10.97 -0.63
N ASN A 67 -4.34 -10.47 -1.48
CA ASN A 67 -4.33 -10.81 -2.90
C ASN A 67 -4.17 -12.33 -3.12
N SER A 68 -3.40 -13.01 -2.26
CA SER A 68 -3.23 -14.46 -2.34
C SER A 68 -4.53 -15.21 -2.06
N PHE A 69 -5.33 -14.78 -1.09
CA PHE A 69 -6.64 -15.38 -0.79
C PHE A 69 -7.63 -15.20 -1.94
N ILE A 70 -7.74 -13.98 -2.48
CA ILE A 70 -8.70 -13.67 -3.55
C ILE A 70 -8.35 -14.39 -4.85
N ILE A 71 -7.07 -14.44 -5.22
CA ILE A 71 -6.63 -15.11 -6.46
C ILE A 71 -6.77 -16.64 -6.36
N ALA A 72 -6.87 -17.19 -5.15
CA ALA A 72 -7.23 -18.59 -4.92
C ALA A 72 -8.75 -18.85 -4.85
N ALA A 73 -9.60 -17.88 -5.20
CA ALA A 73 -11.06 -18.00 -5.21
C ALA A 73 -11.59 -19.25 -5.94
N ASP A 74 -10.96 -19.61 -7.05
CA ASP A 74 -11.25 -20.81 -7.84
C ASP A 74 -11.00 -22.12 -7.06
N TYR A 75 -9.92 -22.19 -6.28
CA TYR A 75 -9.68 -23.33 -5.38
C TYR A 75 -10.77 -23.41 -4.30
N TRP A 76 -11.11 -22.27 -3.70
CA TRP A 76 -12.15 -22.20 -2.68
C TRP A 76 -13.53 -22.58 -3.22
N GLN A 77 -13.83 -22.18 -4.46
CA GLN A 77 -15.10 -22.50 -5.11
C GLN A 77 -15.22 -24.00 -5.43
N GLY A 78 -14.12 -24.66 -5.80
CA GLY A 78 -14.08 -26.12 -5.92
C GLY A 78 -14.20 -26.84 -4.58
N ARG A 79 -13.64 -26.26 -3.51
CA ARG A 79 -13.66 -26.83 -2.15
C ARG A 79 -15.02 -26.69 -1.44
N PHE A 80 -15.75 -25.62 -1.75
CA PHE A 80 -17.04 -25.25 -1.16
C PHE A 80 -18.10 -24.99 -2.24
N PRO A 81 -18.57 -26.04 -2.94
CA PRO A 81 -19.54 -25.89 -4.03
C PRO A 81 -20.86 -25.28 -3.52
N GLY A 82 -21.40 -24.31 -4.27
CA GLY A 82 -22.68 -23.65 -3.96
C GLY A 82 -22.60 -22.43 -3.05
N ARG A 83 -21.40 -21.97 -2.66
CA ARG A 83 -21.20 -20.71 -1.93
C ARG A 83 -20.38 -19.71 -2.73
N HIS A 84 -20.70 -18.42 -2.57
CA HIS A 84 -19.95 -17.33 -3.20
C HIS A 84 -18.73 -16.94 -2.36
N VAL A 85 -17.82 -17.88 -2.14
CA VAL A 85 -16.72 -17.74 -1.15
C VAL A 85 -15.86 -16.50 -1.41
N ALA A 86 -15.58 -16.16 -2.68
CA ALA A 86 -14.82 -14.96 -3.03
C ALA A 86 -15.50 -13.67 -2.55
N LEU A 87 -16.82 -13.60 -2.70
CA LEU A 87 -17.62 -12.45 -2.25
C LEU A 87 -17.63 -12.40 -0.72
N ASP A 88 -17.85 -13.55 -0.06
CA ASP A 88 -17.86 -13.64 1.40
C ASP A 88 -16.51 -13.21 2.01
N MET A 89 -15.39 -13.62 1.39
CA MET A 89 -14.04 -13.18 1.77
C MET A 89 -13.86 -11.68 1.60
N SER A 90 -14.23 -11.11 0.45
CA SER A 90 -14.11 -9.66 0.22
C SER A 90 -14.98 -8.85 1.17
N MET A 91 -16.22 -9.28 1.44
CA MET A 91 -17.09 -8.63 2.43
C MET A 91 -16.47 -8.68 3.82
N THR A 92 -16.02 -9.86 4.26
CA THR A 92 -15.37 -10.05 5.56
C THR A 92 -14.15 -9.14 5.69
N TYR A 93 -13.31 -9.09 4.65
CA TYR A 93 -12.13 -8.23 4.63
C TYR A 93 -12.51 -6.76 4.77
N ILE A 94 -13.47 -6.25 3.99
CA ILE A 94 -13.87 -4.84 4.01
C ILE A 94 -14.45 -4.45 5.37
N PHE A 95 -15.37 -5.26 5.93
CA PHE A 95 -15.98 -4.99 7.23
C PHE A 95 -14.93 -4.98 8.36
N VAL A 96 -14.05 -5.97 8.39
CA VAL A 96 -13.01 -6.07 9.41
C VAL A 96 -11.96 -4.98 9.23
N ALA A 97 -11.56 -4.66 8.00
CA ALA A 97 -10.64 -3.57 7.71
C ALA A 97 -11.22 -2.24 8.18
N PHE A 98 -12.48 -1.95 7.86
CA PHE A 98 -13.16 -0.74 8.32
C PHE A 98 -13.21 -0.64 9.85
N ALA A 99 -13.63 -1.71 10.53
CA ALA A 99 -13.64 -1.77 11.99
C ALA A 99 -12.22 -1.59 12.58
N THR A 100 -11.22 -2.19 11.93
CA THR A 100 -9.81 -2.07 12.33
C THR A 100 -9.30 -0.65 12.15
N VAL A 101 -9.61 0.04 11.06
CA VAL A 101 -9.25 1.46 10.86
C VAL A 101 -9.82 2.33 11.98
N LEU A 102 -11.09 2.13 12.34
CA LEU A 102 -11.74 2.87 13.42
C LEU A 102 -11.06 2.60 14.77
N LEU A 103 -10.78 1.33 15.08
CA LEU A 103 -10.02 0.94 16.28
C LEU A 103 -8.60 1.49 16.25
N ASN A 104 -7.95 1.52 15.09
CA ASN A 104 -6.58 1.98 14.95
C ASN A 104 -6.46 3.47 15.26
N ASN A 105 -7.51 4.26 15.06
CA ASN A 105 -7.55 5.66 15.48
C ASN A 105 -7.39 5.82 17.01
N ILE A 106 -7.88 4.86 17.80
CA ILE A 106 -7.74 4.83 19.27
C ILE A 106 -6.39 4.22 19.68
N VAL A 107 -5.94 3.18 18.97
CA VAL A 107 -4.68 2.48 19.23
C VAL A 107 -3.46 3.31 18.82
N LEU A 108 -3.62 4.27 17.90
CA LEU A 108 -2.59 5.18 17.39
C LEU A 108 -1.81 5.90 18.51
N SER A 109 -2.48 6.18 19.63
CA SER A 109 -1.93 6.82 20.82
C SER A 109 -1.02 5.92 21.68
N LEU A 110 -1.07 4.60 21.52
CA LEU A 110 -0.53 3.65 22.51
C LEU A 110 0.69 2.83 22.05
N ALA A 111 1.01 2.76 20.75
CA ALA A 111 2.05 1.86 20.25
C ALA A 111 3.03 2.53 19.27
N PRO A 112 4.36 2.31 19.41
CA PRO A 112 5.35 2.84 18.47
C PRO A 112 5.22 2.17 17.08
N PHE A 113 5.51 2.94 16.04
CA PHE A 113 5.42 2.54 14.62
C PHE A 113 6.05 1.16 14.33
N GLN A 114 7.28 0.94 14.82
CA GLN A 114 7.99 -0.33 14.60
C GLN A 114 7.24 -1.56 15.16
N LYS A 115 6.62 -1.43 16.34
CA LYS A 115 5.87 -2.55 16.94
C LYS A 115 4.61 -2.88 16.12
N ARG A 116 3.96 -1.88 15.52
CA ARG A 116 2.78 -2.10 14.65
C ARG A 116 3.14 -2.79 13.34
N VAL A 117 4.24 -2.36 12.71
CA VAL A 117 4.72 -2.94 11.45
C VAL A 117 5.16 -4.40 11.66
N ILE A 118 5.92 -4.69 12.72
CA ILE A 118 6.35 -6.04 13.07
C ILE A 118 5.13 -6.92 13.41
N PHE A 119 4.18 -6.40 14.20
CA PHE A 119 2.95 -7.12 14.52
C PHE A 119 2.19 -7.53 13.25
N GLY A 120 2.01 -6.61 12.30
CA GLY A 120 1.35 -6.91 11.04
C GLY A 120 2.09 -7.96 10.21
N TYR A 121 3.43 -7.93 10.16
CA TYR A 121 4.20 -8.96 9.45
C TYR A 121 4.06 -10.33 10.10
N MET A 122 4.10 -10.39 11.44
CA MET A 122 3.91 -11.64 12.18
C MET A 122 2.52 -12.22 11.95
N VAL A 123 1.47 -11.38 11.95
CA VAL A 123 0.09 -11.80 11.67
C VAL A 123 -0.04 -12.32 10.24
N SER A 124 0.45 -11.57 9.25
CA SER A 124 0.39 -11.97 7.83
C SER A 124 1.17 -13.25 7.55
N PHE A 125 2.39 -13.37 8.10
CA PHE A 125 3.22 -14.57 7.97
C PHE A 125 2.54 -15.80 8.58
N THR A 126 2.09 -15.69 9.84
CA THR A 126 1.47 -16.80 10.56
C THR A 126 0.18 -17.25 9.86
N THR A 127 -0.63 -16.30 9.40
CA THR A 127 -1.91 -16.61 8.76
C THR A 127 -1.72 -17.30 7.42
N LEU A 128 -0.78 -16.84 6.59
CA LEU A 128 -0.49 -17.47 5.30
C LEU A 128 0.11 -18.87 5.47
N VAL A 129 1.06 -19.04 6.38
CA VAL A 129 1.66 -20.37 6.64
C VAL A 129 0.61 -21.33 7.20
N PHE A 130 -0.23 -20.88 8.13
CA PHE A 130 -1.29 -21.69 8.69
C PHE A 130 -2.29 -22.14 7.62
N VAL A 131 -2.79 -21.24 6.77
CA VAL A 131 -3.73 -21.62 5.70
C VAL A 131 -3.07 -22.54 4.66
N ALA A 132 -1.84 -22.22 4.24
CA ALA A 132 -1.12 -23.04 3.27
C ALA A 132 -0.87 -24.47 3.76
N VAL A 133 -0.47 -24.64 5.04
CA VAL A 133 -0.13 -25.95 5.59
C VAL A 133 -1.36 -26.69 6.10
N CYS A 134 -2.16 -26.07 6.97
CA CYS A 134 -3.24 -26.76 7.67
C CYS A 134 -4.48 -26.95 6.79
N GLU A 135 -4.81 -25.97 5.94
CA GLU A 135 -6.01 -26.04 5.11
C GLU A 135 -5.74 -26.60 3.72
N VAL A 136 -4.70 -26.10 3.03
CA VAL A 136 -4.42 -26.49 1.64
C VAL A 136 -3.60 -27.78 1.56
N ALA A 137 -2.50 -27.90 2.31
CA ALA A 137 -1.63 -29.08 2.22
C ALA A 137 -2.18 -30.30 2.97
N TRP A 138 -2.65 -30.12 4.21
CA TRP A 138 -3.08 -31.23 5.07
C TRP A 138 -4.57 -31.55 4.99
N HIS A 139 -5.39 -30.62 4.50
CA HIS A 139 -6.85 -30.77 4.39
C HIS A 139 -7.48 -31.32 5.69
N MET A 140 -7.04 -30.78 6.83
CA MET A 140 -7.28 -31.40 8.14
C MET A 140 -8.73 -31.26 8.63
N PHE A 141 -9.53 -30.37 8.03
CA PHE A 141 -10.86 -30.00 8.51
C PHE A 141 -12.00 -30.50 7.62
N ALA A 142 -13.11 -30.86 8.27
CA ALA A 142 -14.40 -31.08 7.60
C ALA A 142 -14.88 -29.78 6.92
N THR A 143 -15.62 -29.90 5.82
CA THR A 143 -15.99 -28.78 4.93
C THR A 143 -16.60 -27.57 5.65
N ASN A 144 -17.48 -27.78 6.64
CA ASN A 144 -18.07 -26.65 7.39
C ASN A 144 -17.06 -25.96 8.32
N THR A 145 -16.20 -26.71 8.98
CA THR A 145 -15.17 -26.16 9.87
C THR A 145 -14.07 -25.46 9.07
N ALA A 146 -13.66 -26.04 7.93
CA ALA A 146 -12.68 -25.44 7.02
C ALA A 146 -13.14 -24.06 6.53
N TYR A 147 -14.42 -23.91 6.19
CA TYR A 147 -15.00 -22.64 5.76
C TYR A 147 -14.89 -21.56 6.86
N LEU A 148 -15.27 -21.89 8.10
CA LEU A 148 -15.19 -20.95 9.22
C LEU A 148 -13.74 -20.57 9.54
N VAL A 149 -12.83 -21.55 9.50
CA VAL A 149 -11.40 -21.33 9.69
C VAL A 149 -10.85 -20.40 8.60
N ASN A 150 -11.18 -20.61 7.33
CA ASN A 150 -10.75 -19.74 6.24
C ASN A 150 -11.30 -18.30 6.39
N MET A 151 -12.59 -18.12 6.73
CA MET A 151 -13.13 -16.79 7.01
C MET A 151 -12.44 -16.10 8.18
N SER A 152 -12.12 -16.85 9.25
CA SER A 152 -11.37 -16.30 10.39
C SER A 152 -9.93 -15.91 10.01
N ALA A 153 -9.29 -16.67 9.12
CA ALA A 153 -7.97 -16.36 8.59
C ALA A 153 -8.00 -15.10 7.72
N VAL A 154 -9.03 -14.94 6.87
CA VAL A 154 -9.21 -13.70 6.08
C VAL A 154 -9.47 -12.50 6.98
N ALA A 155 -10.27 -12.65 8.05
CA ALA A 155 -10.49 -11.60 9.02
C ALA A 155 -9.18 -11.21 9.75
N LEU A 156 -8.39 -12.19 10.20
CA LEU A 156 -7.11 -11.94 10.85
C LEU A 156 -6.11 -11.26 9.90
N THR A 157 -6.09 -11.69 8.65
CA THR A 157 -5.31 -11.06 7.58
C THR A 157 -5.74 -9.60 7.39
N ALA A 158 -7.05 -9.32 7.35
CA ALA A 158 -7.57 -7.97 7.22
C ALA A 158 -7.08 -7.05 8.35
N ILE A 159 -7.05 -7.54 9.59
CA ILE A 159 -6.53 -6.78 10.74
C ILE A 159 -5.03 -6.47 10.51
N GLY A 160 -4.23 -7.49 10.21
CA GLY A 160 -2.79 -7.33 9.99
C GLY A 160 -2.47 -6.36 8.85
N CYS A 161 -3.07 -6.59 7.68
CA CYS A 161 -2.92 -5.74 6.49
C CYS A 161 -3.33 -4.30 6.78
N THR A 162 -4.47 -4.09 7.43
CA THR A 162 -4.98 -2.74 7.74
C THR A 162 -4.07 -1.98 8.70
N VAL A 163 -3.56 -2.66 9.75
CA VAL A 163 -2.63 -2.04 10.70
C VAL A 163 -1.32 -1.64 10.01
N GLN A 164 -0.80 -2.47 9.11
CA GLN A 164 0.39 -2.15 8.33
C GLN A 164 0.13 -1.00 7.36
N GLN A 165 -0.95 -1.11 6.59
CA GLN A 165 -1.34 -0.12 5.59
C GLN A 165 -1.46 1.26 6.26
N SER A 166 -2.28 1.40 7.30
CA SER A 166 -2.43 2.69 7.99
C SER A 166 -1.13 3.20 8.61
N SER A 167 -0.24 2.30 9.06
CA SER A 167 1.06 2.70 9.60
C SER A 167 1.98 3.26 8.51
N PHE A 168 2.07 2.58 7.36
CA PHE A 168 2.90 3.02 6.24
C PHE A 168 2.35 4.27 5.56
N TYR A 169 1.03 4.39 5.37
CA TYR A 169 0.41 5.63 4.87
C TYR A 169 0.53 6.78 5.88
N GLY A 170 0.44 6.50 7.18
CA GLY A 170 0.69 7.48 8.24
C GLY A 170 2.13 7.96 8.29
N PHE A 171 3.10 7.09 7.98
CA PHE A 171 4.50 7.47 7.87
C PHE A 171 4.80 8.21 6.56
N ALA A 172 4.28 7.73 5.43
CA ALA A 172 4.47 8.34 4.12
C ALA A 172 3.85 9.74 4.02
N SER A 173 2.77 10.02 4.77
CA SER A 173 2.16 11.36 4.82
C SER A 173 3.03 12.42 5.50
N MET A 174 4.02 12.01 6.29
CA MET A 174 5.03 12.90 6.88
C MET A 174 6.17 13.23 5.89
N LEU A 175 6.22 12.54 4.74
CA LEU A 175 7.22 12.69 3.71
C LEU A 175 6.62 13.34 2.45
N PRO A 176 7.44 13.80 1.48
CA PRO A 176 6.96 14.28 0.18
C PRO A 176 6.02 13.28 -0.53
N GLN A 177 5.07 13.77 -1.31
CA GLN A 177 3.99 12.95 -1.92
C GLN A 177 4.48 11.75 -2.75
N GLN A 178 5.68 11.81 -3.32
CA GLN A 178 6.31 10.72 -4.06
C GLN A 178 6.42 9.40 -3.24
N TYR A 179 6.49 9.48 -1.91
CA TYR A 179 6.62 8.29 -1.05
C TYR A 179 5.29 7.56 -0.87
N THR A 180 4.17 8.28 -0.80
CA THR A 180 2.83 7.68 -0.82
C THR A 180 2.57 7.00 -2.17
N GLN A 181 3.04 7.60 -3.27
CA GLN A 181 2.98 6.97 -4.60
C GLN A 181 3.78 5.68 -4.66
N ALA A 182 4.95 5.62 -3.99
CA ALA A 182 5.75 4.41 -3.91
C ALA A 182 4.97 3.25 -3.25
N VAL A 183 4.24 3.54 -2.16
CA VAL A 183 3.39 2.55 -1.48
C VAL A 183 2.28 2.05 -2.42
N MET A 184 1.51 2.96 -3.02
CA MET A 184 0.43 2.62 -3.97
C MET A 184 0.94 1.82 -5.18
N ALA A 185 2.12 2.17 -5.70
CA ALA A 185 2.78 1.43 -6.76
C ALA A 185 3.14 0.01 -6.31
N GLY A 186 3.64 -0.15 -5.08
CA GLY A 186 3.89 -1.45 -4.47
C GLY A 186 2.65 -2.33 -4.37
N GLU A 187 1.51 -1.77 -3.95
CA GLU A 187 0.23 -2.51 -3.89
C GLU A 187 -0.18 -3.04 -5.27
N SER A 188 0.00 -2.23 -6.31
CA SER A 188 -0.31 -2.59 -7.70
C SER A 188 0.63 -3.68 -8.21
N ILE A 189 1.94 -3.56 -7.94
CA ILE A 189 2.94 -4.58 -8.28
C ILE A 189 2.62 -5.91 -7.59
N ALA A 190 2.17 -5.89 -6.33
CA ALA A 190 1.77 -7.10 -5.63
C ALA A 190 0.62 -7.82 -6.35
N GLY A 191 -0.44 -7.08 -6.74
CA GLY A 191 -1.55 -7.66 -7.50
C GLY A 191 -1.10 -8.29 -8.81
N PHE A 192 -0.21 -7.62 -9.53
CA PHE A 192 0.38 -8.14 -10.76
C PHE A 192 1.22 -9.41 -10.53
N LEU A 193 2.10 -9.41 -9.52
CA LEU A 193 2.96 -10.55 -9.19
C LEU A 193 2.15 -11.78 -8.81
N VAL A 194 1.13 -11.61 -7.96
CA VAL A 194 0.27 -12.70 -7.50
C VAL A 194 -0.55 -13.26 -8.66
N SER A 195 -1.13 -12.41 -9.50
CA SER A 195 -1.90 -12.85 -10.66
C SER A 195 -1.02 -13.60 -11.66
N SER A 196 0.17 -13.06 -11.95
CA SER A 196 1.14 -13.69 -12.85
C SER A 196 1.60 -15.06 -12.32
N ASN A 197 1.92 -15.13 -11.03
CA ASN A 197 2.31 -16.37 -10.37
C ASN A 197 1.20 -17.42 -10.47
N ARG A 198 -0.07 -17.04 -10.27
CA ARG A 198 -1.21 -17.95 -10.40
C ARG A 198 -1.35 -18.51 -11.82
N VAL A 199 -1.25 -17.65 -12.84
CA VAL A 199 -1.32 -18.08 -14.24
C VAL A 199 -0.19 -19.05 -14.56
N VAL A 200 1.06 -18.70 -14.22
CA VAL A 200 2.23 -19.55 -14.45
C VAL A 200 2.07 -20.89 -13.74
N THR A 201 1.61 -20.90 -12.49
CA THR A 201 1.51 -22.13 -11.71
C THR A 201 0.41 -23.06 -12.23
N LYS A 202 -0.72 -22.51 -12.71
CA LYS A 202 -1.75 -23.31 -13.39
C LYS A 202 -1.30 -23.86 -14.74
N LEU A 203 -0.47 -23.12 -15.48
CA LEU A 203 0.06 -23.58 -16.76
C LEU A 203 1.14 -24.66 -16.58
N LEU A 204 1.98 -24.57 -15.55
CA LEU A 204 3.04 -25.55 -15.28
C LEU A 204 2.55 -26.81 -14.57
N ILE A 205 1.51 -26.71 -13.73
CA ILE A 205 1.12 -27.78 -12.80
C ILE A 205 -0.35 -28.14 -12.98
N ASN A 206 -0.60 -29.33 -13.51
CA ASN A 206 -1.96 -29.87 -13.72
C ASN A 206 -2.72 -30.21 -12.42
N ASN A 207 -2.08 -30.16 -11.25
CA ASN A 207 -2.69 -30.44 -9.96
C ASN A 207 -2.92 -29.14 -9.17
N ASP A 208 -4.18 -28.72 -9.06
CA ASP A 208 -4.60 -27.45 -8.43
C ASP A 208 -4.11 -27.31 -6.97
N ARG A 209 -3.96 -28.43 -6.24
CA ARG A 209 -3.46 -28.41 -4.85
C ARG A 209 -1.98 -28.03 -4.77
N VAL A 210 -1.13 -28.68 -5.56
CA VAL A 210 0.32 -28.42 -5.56
C VAL A 210 0.60 -27.01 -6.07
N SER A 211 -0.17 -26.57 -7.07
CA SER A 211 -0.13 -25.21 -7.59
C SER A 211 -0.41 -24.16 -6.50
N THR A 212 -1.46 -24.39 -5.70
CA THR A 212 -1.83 -23.47 -4.62
C THR A 212 -0.79 -23.44 -3.49
N VAL A 213 -0.19 -24.58 -3.13
CA VAL A 213 0.86 -24.63 -2.09
C VAL A 213 2.12 -23.87 -2.52
N ILE A 214 2.59 -24.07 -3.75
CA ILE A 214 3.78 -23.37 -4.27
C ILE A 214 3.51 -21.86 -4.34
N PHE A 215 2.32 -21.48 -4.77
CA PHE A 215 1.92 -20.08 -4.81
C PHE A 215 1.97 -19.40 -3.43
N PHE A 216 1.41 -20.05 -2.40
CA PHE A 216 1.46 -19.52 -1.04
C PHE A 216 2.89 -19.46 -0.50
N LEU A 217 3.72 -20.48 -0.76
CA LEU A 217 5.14 -20.46 -0.37
C LEU A 217 5.91 -19.30 -1.01
N THR A 218 5.69 -19.04 -2.29
CA THR A 218 6.31 -17.91 -3.01
C THR A 218 5.84 -16.57 -2.43
N SER A 219 4.55 -16.42 -2.10
CA SER A 219 4.03 -15.23 -1.39
C SER A 219 4.67 -15.04 -0.01
N THR A 220 4.88 -16.13 0.75
CA THR A 220 5.59 -16.09 2.03
C THR A 220 7.05 -15.66 1.87
N LEU A 221 7.75 -16.13 0.83
CA LEU A 221 9.13 -15.69 0.53
C LEU A 221 9.21 -14.20 0.24
N TYR A 222 8.24 -13.63 -0.49
CA TYR A 222 8.19 -12.19 -0.72
C TYR A 222 7.98 -11.39 0.58
N ILE A 223 7.17 -11.90 1.51
CA ILE A 223 7.00 -11.27 2.83
C ILE A 223 8.28 -11.35 3.65
N ILE A 224 8.98 -12.49 3.63
CA ILE A 224 10.29 -12.64 4.28
C ILE A 224 11.29 -11.66 3.67
N PHE A 225 11.32 -11.52 2.35
CA PHE A 225 12.20 -10.57 1.67
C PHE A 225 11.87 -9.12 2.05
N SER A 226 10.59 -8.76 2.12
CA SER A 226 10.13 -7.43 2.56
C SER A 226 10.50 -7.16 4.02
N TYR A 227 10.39 -8.17 4.89
CA TYR A 227 10.85 -8.10 6.28
C TYR A 227 12.37 -7.96 6.39
N LEU A 228 13.14 -8.70 5.58
CA LEU A 228 14.61 -8.65 5.51
C LEU A 228 15.15 -7.39 4.82
N LEU A 229 14.34 -6.65 4.08
CA LEU A 229 14.66 -5.31 3.59
C LEU A 229 14.33 -4.21 4.62
N HIS A 230 13.56 -4.54 5.65
CA HIS A 230 13.26 -3.64 6.77
C HIS A 230 14.34 -3.50 7.88
N PRO A 231 15.45 -4.27 7.96
CA PRO A 231 16.45 -4.06 8.99
C PRO A 231 17.38 -2.90 8.62
N GLY A 232 17.50 -1.93 9.53
CA GLY A 232 18.75 -1.21 9.73
C GLY A 232 18.73 0.31 9.58
N HIS A 233 17.86 1.03 10.28
CA HIS A 233 18.27 2.31 10.87
C HIS A 233 18.37 2.10 12.38
N HIS A 234 19.52 1.58 12.80
CA HIS A 234 20.06 1.83 14.13
C HIS A 234 20.57 3.28 14.18
#